data_AF-A0A158JSX8-F1
#
_entry.id   AF-A0A158JSX8-F1
#
_cell.length_a   1.000
_cell.length_b   1.000
_cell.length_c   1.000
_cell.angle_alpha   90.00
_cell.angle_beta   90.00
_cell.angle_gamma   90.00
#
_symmetry.space_group_name_H-M   'P 1'
#
loop_
_entity.id
_entity.type
_entity.pdbx_description
1 polymer ?
#
loop_
_entity_poly.entity_id
_entity_poly.type
_entity_poly.pdbx_seq_one_letter_code
_entity_poly.pdbx_strand_id
1 'polypeptide(L)'
;MATTVMTALSASIGFNFNPLDRRSDKRDDHAFLEHLRSDPAARFLVFDGDVPLLKRGSEYDPWFVASETTAFGQPLHSVFLGEDTDGSGRFALGFVLNPALNLAPEDPSPGTAYDRIDLRSLALQDLVAAGTLGTLAEAKSMLDWHRRHSFCANCGSTSRVTTAGWQRVCDACGARHFPRVDPVVIMLVIDGERCLLGRQRHFASGMYSALAGFVEPGETAEDAVRREVMEEARVKCAEVVYFASQPWPFPSSLMIGCFAQASDTDIVVDTAELEDARWFSRQEVAAMLAGTHADGLSTPKPFAIAHHLLQAYVEKGGLVLPG
;
A
#
# COMPACT_ATOMS: atom_id res chain seq x y z
N MET A 1 -25.61 7.57 7.43
CA MET A 1 -24.48 6.65 7.58
C MET A 1 -24.71 5.47 6.66
N ALA A 2 -24.07 5.47 5.49
CA ALA A 2 -24.05 4.28 4.65
C ALA A 2 -23.01 3.35 5.28
N THR A 3 -23.45 2.31 5.97
CA THR A 3 -22.57 1.25 6.43
C THR A 3 -22.05 0.56 5.18
N THR A 4 -20.84 0.88 4.75
CA THR A 4 -20.18 0.25 3.61
C THR A 4 -20.07 -1.24 3.90
N VAL A 5 -20.90 -2.06 3.25
CA VAL A 5 -20.78 -3.52 3.30
C VAL A 5 -19.55 -3.90 2.49
N MET A 6 -18.41 -3.99 3.17
CA MET A 6 -17.16 -4.42 2.57
C MET A 6 -17.23 -5.93 2.26
N THR A 7 -16.78 -6.34 1.09
CA THR A 7 -16.70 -7.77 0.74
C THR A 7 -15.60 -8.45 1.57
N ALA A 8 -15.80 -9.72 1.94
CA ALA A 8 -14.81 -10.49 2.71
C ALA A 8 -13.41 -10.50 2.07
N LEU A 9 -13.35 -10.49 0.72
CA LEU A 9 -12.10 -10.42 -0.04
C LEU A 9 -11.38 -9.08 0.09
N SER A 10 -12.11 -7.96 0.09
CA SER A 10 -11.50 -6.65 0.28
C SER A 10 -10.92 -6.50 1.69
N ALA A 11 -11.58 -7.10 2.69
CA ALA A 11 -11.13 -7.08 4.08
C ALA A 11 -9.87 -7.93 4.33
N SER A 12 -9.66 -9.00 3.56
CA SER A 12 -8.55 -9.94 3.77
C SER A 12 -7.22 -9.50 3.17
N ILE A 13 -7.24 -8.63 2.15
CA ILE A 13 -6.03 -8.10 1.51
C ILE A 13 -5.47 -6.96 2.39
N GLY A 14 -4.16 -6.94 2.59
CA GLY A 14 -3.50 -5.92 3.42
C GLY A 14 -3.78 -4.50 2.94
N PHE A 15 -3.85 -3.54 3.87
CA PHE A 15 -4.07 -2.10 3.62
C PHE A 15 -5.42 -1.71 2.96
N ASN A 16 -6.26 -2.66 2.55
CA ASN A 16 -7.51 -2.36 1.86
C ASN A 16 -8.61 -1.78 2.76
N PHE A 17 -8.62 -2.19 4.03
CA PHE A 17 -9.63 -1.72 4.97
C PHE A 17 -9.15 -0.47 5.71
N ASN A 18 -9.89 0.61 5.54
CA ASN A 18 -9.73 1.83 6.32
C ASN A 18 -11.12 2.24 6.87
N PRO A 19 -11.32 2.24 8.19
CA PRO A 19 -12.63 2.44 8.80
C PRO A 19 -13.04 3.91 8.86
N LEU A 20 -12.14 4.85 8.55
CA LEU A 20 -12.40 6.27 8.75
C LEU A 20 -13.41 6.80 7.73
N ASP A 21 -14.32 7.65 8.21
CA ASP A 21 -14.98 8.60 7.30
C ASP A 21 -13.96 9.69 6.95
N ARG A 22 -13.54 9.72 5.68
CA ARG A 22 -12.50 10.64 5.20
C ARG A 22 -12.88 12.12 5.28
N ARG A 23 -14.18 12.44 5.44
CA ARG A 23 -14.72 13.81 5.61
C ARG A 23 -14.05 14.83 4.68
N SER A 24 -13.98 14.51 3.38
CA SER A 24 -13.31 15.37 2.40
C SER A 24 -13.98 16.74 2.26
N ASP A 25 -15.29 16.79 2.54
CA ASP A 25 -16.13 18.01 2.61
C ASP A 25 -15.66 19.00 3.70
N LYS A 26 -14.90 18.54 4.69
CA LYS A 26 -14.47 19.34 5.85
C LYS A 26 -13.01 19.77 5.84
N ARG A 27 -12.24 19.38 4.83
CA ARG A 27 -10.79 19.62 4.82
C ARG A 27 -10.39 21.10 4.71
N ASP A 28 -11.31 21.97 4.28
CA ASP A 28 -11.13 23.43 4.25
C ASP A 28 -11.85 24.16 5.42
N ASP A 29 -12.57 23.44 6.28
CA ASP A 29 -13.28 23.99 7.44
C ASP A 29 -12.36 24.06 8.66
N HIS A 30 -11.62 25.17 8.77
CA HIS A 30 -10.61 25.35 9.83
C HIS A 30 -11.19 25.26 11.25
N ALA A 31 -12.41 25.76 11.48
CA ALA A 31 -13.04 25.74 12.79
C ALA A 31 -13.41 24.31 13.19
N PHE A 32 -13.95 23.53 12.25
CA PHE A 32 -14.23 22.11 12.44
C PHE A 32 -12.96 21.31 12.74
N LEU A 33 -11.89 21.52 11.96
CA LEU A 33 -10.63 20.82 12.16
C LEU A 33 -9.98 21.15 13.50
N GLU A 34 -10.00 22.41 13.92
CA GLU A 34 -9.44 22.83 15.21
C GLU A 34 -10.24 22.25 16.38
N HIS A 35 -11.57 22.19 16.25
CA HIS A 35 -12.45 21.55 17.23
C HIS A 35 -12.10 20.05 17.37
N LEU A 36 -12.06 19.31 16.26
CA LEU A 36 -11.68 17.89 16.27
C LEU A 36 -10.27 17.67 16.82
N ARG A 37 -9.32 18.54 16.50
CA ARG A 37 -7.93 18.40 16.94
C ARG A 37 -7.76 18.62 18.44
N SER A 38 -8.55 19.54 19.01
CA SER A 38 -8.53 19.89 20.43
C SER A 38 -9.34 18.95 21.31
N ASP A 39 -10.18 18.09 20.71
CA ASP A 39 -10.97 17.12 21.44
C ASP A 39 -10.07 16.07 22.14
N PRO A 40 -10.28 15.77 23.44
CA PRO A 40 -9.52 14.72 24.14
C PRO A 40 -9.63 13.31 23.50
N ALA A 41 -10.67 13.05 22.71
CA ALA A 41 -10.86 11.82 21.95
C ALA A 41 -10.03 11.79 20.65
N ALA A 42 -9.43 12.90 20.22
CA ALA A 42 -8.56 12.94 19.05
C ALA A 42 -7.38 11.98 19.21
N ARG A 43 -7.00 11.32 18.11
CA ARG A 43 -5.85 10.42 18.07
C ARG A 43 -4.92 10.77 16.91
N PHE A 44 -3.64 10.56 17.14
CA PHE A 44 -2.56 10.97 16.25
C PHE A 44 -1.68 9.77 15.94
N LEU A 45 -1.46 9.49 14.65
CA LEU A 45 -0.36 8.64 14.20
C LEU A 45 0.90 9.48 14.13
N VAL A 46 1.98 8.98 14.70
CA VAL A 46 3.29 9.66 14.70
C VAL A 46 4.25 8.89 13.80
N PHE A 47 4.88 9.59 12.86
CA PHE A 47 5.87 9.03 11.95
C PHE A 47 7.22 9.73 12.11
N ASP A 48 8.28 8.93 12.17
CA ASP A 48 9.65 9.39 11.99
C ASP A 48 10.13 9.06 10.57
N GLY A 49 10.27 10.11 9.75
CA GLY A 49 10.42 9.96 8.31
C GLY A 49 9.20 9.26 7.72
N ASP A 50 9.38 8.02 7.30
CA ASP A 50 8.36 7.21 6.66
C ASP A 50 7.98 5.95 7.47
N VAL A 51 8.46 5.85 8.72
CA VAL A 51 8.23 4.75 9.65
C VAL A 51 7.34 5.20 10.81
N PRO A 52 6.21 4.51 11.09
CA PRO A 52 5.36 4.85 12.22
C PRO A 52 6.01 4.47 13.56
N LEU A 53 5.64 5.21 14.60
CA LEU A 53 5.93 4.87 15.99
C LEU A 53 4.76 4.10 16.59
N LEU A 54 5.05 3.05 17.37
CA LEU A 54 4.06 2.24 18.05
C LEU A 54 4.40 2.12 19.53
N LYS A 55 3.46 2.44 20.41
CA LYS A 55 3.63 2.29 21.86
C LYS A 55 3.69 0.81 22.20
N ARG A 56 4.61 0.45 23.11
CA ARG A 56 4.71 -0.92 23.63
C ARG A 56 3.62 -1.17 24.68
N GLY A 57 2.94 -2.30 24.55
CA GLY A 57 1.97 -2.80 25.51
C GLY A 57 1.87 -4.33 25.43
N SER A 58 0.74 -4.89 25.84
CA SER A 58 0.40 -6.29 25.48
C SER A 58 0.23 -6.48 23.97
N GLU A 59 -0.17 -5.40 23.29
CA GLU A 59 -0.22 -5.25 21.83
C GLU A 59 0.42 -3.91 21.47
N TYR A 60 0.81 -3.74 20.21
CA TYR A 60 1.31 -2.46 19.71
C TYR A 60 0.16 -1.49 19.47
N ASP A 61 0.26 -0.28 20.04
CA ASP A 61 -0.74 0.79 19.83
C ASP A 61 -0.10 1.98 19.10
N PRO A 62 -0.49 2.25 17.83
CA PRO A 62 0.04 3.36 17.07
C PRO A 62 -0.64 4.71 17.36
N TRP A 63 -1.69 4.74 18.20
CA TRP A 63 -2.50 5.94 18.43
C TRP A 63 -2.01 6.73 19.64
N PHE A 64 -1.51 7.93 19.40
CA PHE A 64 -1.11 8.87 20.43
C PHE A 64 -2.24 9.84 20.78
N VAL A 65 -2.30 10.28 22.03
CA VAL A 65 -3.11 11.45 22.43
C VAL A 65 -2.30 12.74 22.25
N ALA A 66 -2.98 13.88 22.18
CA ALA A 66 -2.34 15.18 21.91
C ALA A 66 -1.16 15.48 22.87
N SER A 67 -1.32 15.21 24.17
CA SER A 67 -0.27 15.46 25.17
C SER A 67 0.99 14.62 24.96
N GLU A 68 0.86 13.39 24.47
CA GLU A 68 2.01 12.52 24.17
C GLU A 68 2.80 13.07 22.97
N THR A 69 2.10 13.65 21.98
CA THR A 69 2.76 14.16 20.77
C THR A 69 3.69 15.34 21.02
N THR A 70 3.46 16.11 22.10
CA THR A 70 4.29 17.29 22.43
C THR A 70 5.76 16.94 22.71
N ALA A 71 6.04 15.71 23.15
CA ALA A 71 7.40 15.24 23.40
C ALA A 71 8.26 15.17 22.13
N PHE A 72 7.63 15.11 20.94
CA PHE A 72 8.32 15.06 19.65
C PHE A 72 8.58 16.45 19.05
N GLY A 73 8.10 17.52 19.70
CA GLY A 73 8.22 18.89 19.20
C GLY A 73 7.16 19.24 18.15
N GLN A 74 7.50 20.20 17.27
CA GLN A 74 6.58 20.64 16.22
C GLN A 74 6.68 19.71 15.00
N PRO A 75 5.55 19.15 14.51
CA PRO A 75 5.55 18.30 13.33
C PRO A 75 5.91 19.08 12.08
N LEU A 76 6.65 18.46 11.17
CA LEU A 76 6.93 19.02 9.85
C LEU A 76 5.67 19.06 8.99
N HIS A 77 4.86 18.01 9.10
CA HIS A 77 3.61 17.85 8.36
C HIS A 77 2.51 17.32 9.29
N SER A 78 1.30 17.81 9.09
CA SER A 78 0.11 17.38 9.80
C SER A 78 -1.00 17.15 8.78
N VAL A 79 -1.62 15.98 8.81
CA VAL A 79 -2.65 15.56 7.86
C VAL A 79 -3.87 15.11 8.64
N PHE A 80 -5.05 15.61 8.29
CA PHE A 80 -6.32 15.07 8.79
C PHE A 80 -6.68 13.84 7.94
N LEU A 81 -6.86 12.69 8.59
CA LEU A 81 -7.17 11.43 7.92
C LEU A 81 -8.68 11.22 7.78
N GLY A 82 -9.43 11.65 8.80
CA GLY A 82 -10.87 11.49 8.85
C GLY A 82 -11.39 11.47 10.28
N GLU A 83 -12.66 11.13 10.43
CA GLU A 83 -13.29 10.80 11.70
C GLU A 83 -13.37 9.28 11.87
N ASP A 84 -13.23 8.82 13.10
CA ASP A 84 -13.57 7.45 13.48
C ASP A 84 -15.10 7.31 13.67
N THR A 85 -15.56 6.09 13.91
CA THR A 85 -16.97 5.73 14.11
C THR A 85 -17.65 6.47 15.27
N ASP A 86 -16.89 6.95 16.26
CA ASP A 86 -17.35 7.77 17.38
C ASP A 86 -17.37 9.28 17.05
N GLY A 87 -16.99 9.67 15.83
CA GLY A 87 -16.89 11.06 15.37
C GLY A 87 -15.58 11.77 15.79
N SER A 88 -14.67 11.09 16.48
CA SER A 88 -13.42 11.70 16.92
C SER A 88 -12.40 11.81 15.78
N GLY A 89 -11.62 12.90 15.78
CA GLY A 89 -10.65 13.17 14.72
C GLY A 89 -9.45 12.22 14.74
N ARG A 90 -8.99 11.83 13.55
CA ARG A 90 -7.75 11.07 13.34
C ARG A 90 -6.79 11.90 12.48
N PHE A 91 -5.57 12.03 12.96
CA PHE A 91 -4.54 12.84 12.32
C PHE A 91 -3.24 12.05 12.16
N ALA A 92 -2.44 12.40 11.16
CA ALA A 92 -1.06 11.94 11.02
C ALA A 92 -0.09 13.10 11.19
N LEU A 93 0.98 12.85 11.93
CA LEU A 93 2.05 13.81 12.22
C LEU A 93 3.38 13.23 11.74
N GLY A 94 4.04 13.95 10.82
CA GLY A 94 5.35 13.58 10.30
C GLY A 94 6.46 14.41 10.95
N PHE A 95 7.49 13.72 11.44
CA PHE A 95 8.69 14.30 12.04
C PHE A 95 9.94 13.81 11.31
N VAL A 96 11.06 14.50 11.52
CA VAL A 96 12.41 13.94 11.32
C VAL A 96 13.05 13.97 12.70
N LEU A 97 12.96 12.86 13.41
CA LEU A 97 13.47 12.79 14.78
C LEU A 97 15.00 12.72 14.73
N ASN A 98 15.64 13.57 15.53
CA ASN A 98 17.10 13.60 15.64
C ASN A 98 17.60 12.23 16.18
N PRO A 99 18.66 11.62 15.63
CA PRO A 99 19.29 10.43 16.21
C PRO A 99 19.61 10.57 17.71
N ALA A 100 19.86 11.80 18.19
CA ALA A 100 20.07 12.12 19.60
C ALA A 100 18.84 11.91 20.51
N LEU A 101 17.64 11.65 19.95
CA LEU A 101 16.48 11.17 20.70
C LEU A 101 16.60 9.67 21.07
N ASN A 102 17.76 9.02 20.80
CA ASN A 102 18.03 7.60 21.08
C ASN A 102 16.93 6.67 20.53
N LEU A 103 16.56 6.87 19.27
CA LEU A 103 15.73 5.94 18.50
C LEU A 103 16.58 5.19 17.48
N ALA A 104 17.77 4.74 17.91
CA ALA A 104 18.62 3.90 17.10
C ALA A 104 17.90 2.59 16.76
N PRO A 105 17.99 2.07 15.52
CA PRO A 105 17.32 0.83 15.13
C PRO A 105 17.83 -0.44 15.84
N GLU A 106 18.91 -0.37 16.62
CA GLU A 106 19.55 -1.56 17.23
C GLU A 106 20.01 -1.37 18.69
N ASP A 107 19.55 -0.33 19.39
CA ASP A 107 19.88 -0.17 20.81
C ASP A 107 18.62 -0.39 21.66
N PRO A 108 18.47 -1.55 22.36
CA PRO A 108 17.40 -1.76 23.33
C PRO A 108 17.71 -0.95 24.59
N SER A 109 17.75 0.37 24.46
CA SER A 109 17.74 1.28 25.59
C SER A 109 16.40 1.09 26.32
N PRO A 110 16.38 0.60 27.57
CA PRO A 110 15.16 0.55 28.35
C PRO A 110 14.81 1.99 28.73
N GLY A 111 14.04 2.68 27.89
CA GLY A 111 13.79 4.11 28.11
C GLY A 111 12.78 4.80 27.19
N THR A 112 12.54 4.30 25.97
CA THR A 112 11.45 4.82 25.12
C THR A 112 10.25 3.87 25.21
N ALA A 113 9.04 4.45 25.35
CA ALA A 113 7.79 3.69 25.46
C ALA A 113 7.24 3.21 24.11
N TYR A 114 8.03 3.31 23.02
CA TYR A 114 7.58 3.08 21.66
C TYR A 114 8.69 2.54 20.75
N ASP A 115 8.30 1.79 19.72
CA ASP A 115 9.16 1.18 18.71
C ASP A 115 8.88 1.73 17.30
N ARG A 116 9.88 1.62 16.42
CA ARG A 116 9.82 2.01 15.01
C ARG A 116 9.66 0.76 14.16
N ILE A 117 8.47 0.52 13.64
CA ILE A 117 8.20 -0.70 12.87
C ILE A 117 7.62 -0.31 11.51
N ASP A 118 8.26 -0.72 10.42
CA ASP A 118 7.80 -0.39 9.08
C ASP A 118 6.48 -1.11 8.73
N LEU A 119 5.71 -0.51 7.81
CA LEU A 119 4.40 -1.02 7.42
C LEU A 119 4.42 -2.46 6.86
N ARG A 120 5.51 -2.90 6.21
CA ARG A 120 5.58 -4.30 5.72
C ARG A 120 5.72 -5.24 6.89
N SER A 121 6.56 -4.92 7.87
CA SER A 121 6.72 -5.70 9.09
C SER A 121 5.41 -5.76 9.90
N LEU A 122 4.71 -4.63 10.04
CA LEU A 122 3.39 -4.59 10.69
C LEU A 122 2.37 -5.51 10.01
N ALA A 123 2.30 -5.46 8.67
CA ALA A 123 1.39 -6.30 7.88
C ALA A 123 1.78 -7.79 7.91
N LEU A 124 3.09 -8.09 7.85
CA LEU A 124 3.60 -9.46 7.82
C LEU A 124 3.42 -10.19 9.15
N GLN A 125 3.61 -9.48 10.27
CA GLN A 125 3.56 -10.03 11.62
C GLN A 125 2.20 -9.84 12.30
N ASP A 126 1.21 -9.28 11.59
CA ASP A 126 -0.14 -9.00 12.08
C ASP A 126 -0.15 -8.24 13.43
N LEU A 127 0.71 -7.21 13.53
CA LEU A 127 0.95 -6.51 14.80
C LEU A 127 -0.12 -5.45 15.14
N VAL A 128 -1.00 -5.13 14.19
CA VAL A 128 -2.08 -4.16 14.36
C VAL A 128 -3.31 -4.61 13.59
N ALA A 129 -4.50 -4.23 14.07
CA ALA A 129 -5.75 -4.54 13.39
C ALA A 129 -5.79 -4.01 11.95
N ALA A 130 -6.47 -4.73 11.05
CA ALA A 130 -6.55 -4.40 9.62
C ALA A 130 -6.99 -2.95 9.33
N GLY A 131 -7.95 -2.41 10.09
CA GLY A 131 -8.41 -1.03 9.93
C GLY A 131 -7.34 0.01 10.30
N THR A 132 -6.56 -0.27 11.34
CA THR A 132 -5.40 0.52 11.74
C THR A 132 -4.31 0.45 10.67
N LEU A 133 -4.08 -0.74 10.08
CA LEU A 133 -3.11 -0.94 9.01
C LEU A 133 -3.44 -0.11 7.76
N GLY A 134 -4.70 -0.08 7.33
CA GLY A 134 -5.11 0.77 6.20
C GLY A 134 -5.06 2.27 6.51
N THR A 135 -5.28 2.65 7.76
CA THR A 135 -5.13 4.06 8.20
C THR A 135 -3.66 4.49 8.22
N LEU A 136 -2.75 3.62 8.69
CA LEU A 136 -1.31 3.84 8.61
C LEU A 136 -0.81 3.93 7.16
N ALA A 137 -1.39 3.15 6.24
CA ALA A 137 -1.08 3.24 4.81
C ALA A 137 -1.48 4.59 4.18
N GLU A 138 -2.67 5.10 4.53
CA GLU A 138 -3.10 6.44 4.15
C GLU A 138 -2.14 7.50 4.70
N ALA A 139 -1.85 7.45 6.01
CA ALA A 139 -0.95 8.38 6.67
C ALA A 139 0.46 8.38 6.05
N LYS A 140 1.06 7.21 5.83
CA LYS A 140 2.38 7.08 5.21
C LYS A 140 2.40 7.70 3.82
N SER A 141 1.42 7.37 2.97
CA SER A 141 1.36 7.88 1.60
C SER A 141 1.27 9.41 1.55
N MET A 142 0.45 9.98 2.43
CA MET A 142 0.29 11.44 2.55
C MET A 142 1.55 12.14 3.06
N LEU A 143 2.16 11.61 4.13
CA LEU A 143 3.37 12.19 4.72
C LEU A 143 4.58 12.07 3.77
N ASP A 144 4.74 10.92 3.11
CA ASP A 144 5.81 10.72 2.13
C ASP A 144 5.63 11.61 0.88
N TRP A 145 4.39 11.81 0.42
CA TRP A 145 4.10 12.78 -0.64
C TRP A 145 4.59 14.17 -0.27
N HIS A 146 4.24 14.68 0.92
CA HIS A 146 4.68 15.99 1.37
C HIS A 146 6.21 16.13 1.47
N ARG A 147 6.89 15.09 1.96
CA ARG A 147 8.36 15.05 2.06
C ARG A 147 9.03 15.21 0.69
N ARG A 148 8.47 14.59 -0.35
CA ARG A 148 9.03 14.61 -1.72
C ARG A 148 8.51 15.74 -2.61
N HIS A 149 7.43 16.43 -2.24
CA HIS A 149 6.74 17.43 -3.08
C HIS A 149 6.70 18.83 -2.44
N SER A 150 7.79 19.25 -1.80
CA SER A 150 7.86 20.57 -1.16
C SER A 150 7.97 21.75 -2.15
N PHE A 151 8.40 21.48 -3.38
CA PHE A 151 8.54 22.47 -4.45
C PHE A 151 7.49 22.27 -5.54
N CYS A 152 7.09 23.37 -6.18
CA CYS A 152 6.13 23.40 -7.25
C CYS A 152 6.70 22.76 -8.51
N ALA A 153 6.04 21.72 -9.02
CA ALA A 153 6.45 21.05 -10.25
C ALA A 153 6.34 21.95 -11.51
N ASN A 154 5.61 23.07 -11.44
CA ASN A 154 5.45 24.01 -12.54
C ASN A 154 6.55 25.08 -12.60
N CYS A 155 7.00 25.61 -11.46
CA CYS A 155 7.92 26.77 -11.43
C CYS A 155 9.10 26.65 -10.46
N GLY A 156 9.22 25.54 -9.72
CA GLY A 156 10.33 25.30 -8.78
C GLY A 156 10.26 26.07 -7.46
N SER A 157 9.32 27.00 -7.28
CA SER A 157 9.13 27.73 -6.01
C SER A 157 8.57 26.81 -4.91
N THR A 158 8.79 27.13 -3.64
CA THR A 158 8.18 26.39 -2.52
C THR A 158 6.65 26.44 -2.61
N SER A 159 6.01 25.34 -2.23
CA SER A 159 4.55 25.26 -2.12
C SER A 159 4.15 25.09 -0.66
N ARG A 160 3.01 25.65 -0.26
CA ARG A 160 2.45 25.48 1.10
C ARG A 160 1.37 24.42 1.11
N VAL A 161 1.22 23.73 2.24
CA VAL A 161 0.17 22.73 2.46
C VAL A 161 -1.17 23.43 2.72
N THR A 162 -2.25 22.91 2.15
CA THR A 162 -3.63 23.38 2.34
C THR A 162 -4.59 22.18 2.47
N THR A 163 -5.87 22.46 2.71
CA THR A 163 -6.93 21.43 2.69
C THR A 163 -6.61 20.27 3.65
N ALA A 164 -6.23 20.61 4.87
CA ALA A 164 -5.87 19.68 5.95
C ALA A 164 -4.81 18.62 5.57
N GLY A 165 -3.85 18.96 4.69
CA GLY A 165 -2.82 18.04 4.21
C GLY A 165 -3.08 17.47 2.82
N TRP A 166 -4.26 17.67 2.24
CA TRP A 166 -4.68 17.04 0.98
C TRP A 166 -4.42 17.86 -0.28
N GLN A 167 -3.74 18.99 -0.14
CA GLN A 167 -3.36 19.82 -1.27
C GLN A 167 -2.07 20.59 -0.94
N ARG A 168 -1.32 20.93 -1.99
CA ARG A 168 -0.30 21.98 -1.91
C ARG A 168 -0.59 23.06 -2.93
N VAL A 169 -0.35 24.31 -2.56
CA VAL A 169 -0.54 25.49 -3.43
C VAL A 169 0.78 26.24 -3.54
N CYS A 170 1.16 26.58 -4.76
CA CYS A 170 2.30 27.46 -5.02
C CYS A 170 1.82 28.92 -5.06
N ASP A 171 2.26 29.73 -4.11
CA ASP A 171 1.87 31.15 -4.06
C ASP A 171 2.53 31.99 -5.17
N ALA A 172 3.60 31.49 -5.81
CA ALA A 172 4.29 32.19 -6.89
C ALA A 172 3.55 32.11 -8.24
N CYS A 173 2.92 30.97 -8.55
CA CYS A 173 2.25 30.75 -9.85
C CYS A 173 0.79 30.29 -9.76
N GLY A 174 0.26 30.09 -8.55
CA GLY A 174 -1.11 29.63 -8.31
C GLY A 174 -1.36 28.14 -8.58
N ALA A 175 -0.34 27.39 -9.02
CA ALA A 175 -0.49 25.96 -9.29
C ALA A 175 -0.89 25.18 -8.03
N ARG A 176 -1.82 24.23 -8.21
CA ARG A 176 -2.30 23.32 -7.17
C ARG A 176 -1.77 21.92 -7.45
N HIS A 177 -1.31 21.26 -6.41
CA HIS A 177 -0.81 19.88 -6.45
C HIS A 177 -1.63 19.01 -5.49
N PHE A 178 -1.92 17.79 -5.93
CA PHE A 178 -2.69 16.81 -5.19
C PHE A 178 -1.84 15.58 -4.89
N PRO A 179 -2.17 14.80 -3.85
CA PRO A 179 -1.50 13.54 -3.55
C PRO A 179 -1.47 12.61 -4.76
N ARG A 180 -0.35 11.91 -4.93
CA ARG A 180 -0.13 11.00 -6.05
C ARG A 180 -0.58 9.59 -5.67
N VAL A 181 -1.31 8.94 -6.57
CA VAL A 181 -1.61 7.51 -6.53
C VAL A 181 -1.25 6.95 -7.89
N ASP A 182 -0.23 6.09 -7.94
CA ASP A 182 0.27 5.49 -9.16
C ASP A 182 -0.47 4.16 -9.44
N PRO A 183 -1.29 4.07 -10.51
CA PRO A 183 -1.94 2.82 -10.88
C PRO A 183 -0.92 1.79 -11.35
N VAL A 184 -0.99 0.58 -10.78
CA VAL A 184 -0.12 -0.55 -11.12
C VAL A 184 -1.00 -1.76 -11.36
N VAL A 185 -0.94 -2.37 -12.53
CA VAL A 185 -1.60 -3.65 -12.77
C VAL A 185 -0.74 -4.78 -12.21
N ILE A 186 -1.39 -5.78 -11.61
CA ILE A 186 -0.75 -7.03 -11.19
C ILE A 186 -1.60 -8.19 -11.68
N MET A 187 -1.04 -9.06 -12.50
CA MET A 187 -1.81 -9.99 -13.31
C MET A 187 -1.32 -11.42 -13.18
N LEU A 188 -2.28 -12.33 -12.99
CA LEU A 188 -2.02 -13.76 -13.09
C LEU A 188 -2.53 -14.26 -14.44
N VAL A 189 -1.59 -14.61 -15.33
CA VAL A 189 -1.89 -15.11 -16.67
C VAL A 189 -2.13 -16.62 -16.60
N ILE A 190 -3.19 -17.10 -17.24
CA ILE A 190 -3.68 -18.48 -17.14
C ILE A 190 -3.66 -19.15 -18.51
N ASP A 191 -3.11 -20.36 -18.56
CA ASP A 191 -3.10 -21.28 -19.70
C ASP A 191 -3.68 -22.63 -19.24
N GLY A 192 -5.01 -22.81 -19.40
CA GLY A 192 -5.71 -24.01 -18.95
C GLY A 192 -5.52 -24.28 -17.46
N GLU A 193 -4.71 -25.30 -17.14
CA GLU A 193 -4.40 -25.75 -15.77
C GLU A 193 -3.03 -25.23 -15.24
N ARG A 194 -2.48 -24.21 -15.90
CA ARG A 194 -1.22 -23.56 -15.51
C ARG A 194 -1.39 -22.04 -15.40
N CYS A 195 -0.54 -21.41 -14.61
CA CYS A 195 -0.41 -19.95 -14.55
C CYS A 195 1.04 -19.50 -14.72
N LEU A 196 1.23 -18.31 -15.28
CA LEU A 196 2.55 -17.70 -15.46
C LEU A 196 2.94 -16.96 -14.17
N LEU A 197 4.13 -17.25 -13.65
CA LEU A 197 4.75 -16.47 -12.58
C LEU A 197 6.16 -16.06 -12.99
N GLY A 198 6.58 -14.89 -12.49
CA GLY A 198 7.92 -14.35 -12.66
C GLY A 198 8.62 -14.09 -11.33
N ARG A 199 9.92 -13.87 -11.39
CA ARG A 199 10.73 -13.39 -10.26
C ARG A 199 11.71 -12.33 -10.73
N GLN A 200 11.91 -11.31 -9.90
CA GLN A 200 12.94 -10.29 -10.10
C GLN A 200 14.17 -10.60 -9.23
N ARG A 201 15.34 -10.09 -9.62
CA ARG A 201 16.62 -10.36 -8.94
C ARG A 201 16.64 -9.98 -7.46
N HIS A 202 15.86 -8.98 -7.08
CA HIS A 202 15.81 -8.46 -5.71
C HIS A 202 14.83 -9.23 -4.81
N PHE A 203 14.03 -10.16 -5.38
CA PHE A 203 13.14 -11.01 -4.60
C PHE A 203 13.93 -12.02 -3.77
N ALA A 204 13.34 -12.45 -2.66
CA ALA A 204 13.90 -13.55 -1.88
C ALA A 204 14.11 -14.79 -2.78
N SER A 205 15.21 -15.52 -2.55
CA SER A 205 15.53 -16.71 -3.33
C SER A 205 14.36 -17.70 -3.35
N GLY A 206 13.97 -18.15 -4.54
CA GLY A 206 12.86 -19.08 -4.74
C GLY A 206 11.46 -18.46 -4.64
N MET A 207 11.32 -17.14 -4.42
CA MET A 207 10.02 -16.47 -4.44
C MET A 207 9.61 -16.10 -5.87
N TYR A 208 8.41 -16.54 -6.28
CA TYR A 208 7.76 -16.17 -7.55
C TYR A 208 6.44 -15.46 -7.27
N SER A 209 6.08 -14.51 -8.13
CA SER A 209 4.85 -13.72 -8.04
C SER A 209 4.17 -13.61 -9.40
N ALA A 210 2.89 -13.20 -9.38
CA ALA A 210 2.26 -12.56 -10.51
C ALA A 210 3.15 -11.41 -11.05
N LEU A 211 3.09 -11.20 -12.37
CA LEU A 211 3.75 -10.08 -13.03
C LEU A 211 3.04 -8.76 -12.66
N ALA A 212 3.73 -7.64 -12.75
CA ALA A 212 3.13 -6.35 -12.42
C ALA A 212 3.89 -5.18 -13.04
N GLY A 213 3.16 -4.14 -13.43
CA GLY A 213 3.76 -2.92 -13.96
C GLY A 213 2.83 -1.73 -13.97
N PHE A 214 3.38 -0.56 -14.26
CA PHE A 214 2.65 0.70 -14.16
C PHE A 214 1.69 0.85 -15.34
N VAL A 215 0.51 1.43 -15.08
CA VAL A 215 -0.37 1.85 -16.18
C VAL A 215 0.18 3.15 -16.76
N GLU A 216 0.33 3.21 -18.08
CA GLU A 216 0.83 4.40 -18.77
C GLU A 216 -0.27 5.43 -19.07
N PRO A 217 0.08 6.72 -19.26
CA PRO A 217 -0.89 7.74 -19.64
C PRO A 217 -1.62 7.41 -20.95
N GLY A 218 -2.96 7.34 -20.89
CA GLY A 218 -3.80 7.00 -22.05
C GLY A 218 -4.07 5.51 -22.20
N GLU A 219 -3.59 4.69 -21.28
CA GLU A 219 -3.76 3.24 -21.27
C GLU A 219 -4.94 2.81 -20.38
N THR A 220 -5.65 1.76 -20.79
CA THR A 220 -6.61 1.05 -19.91
C THR A 220 -5.87 0.07 -19.01
N ALA A 221 -6.48 -0.38 -17.90
CA ALA A 221 -5.85 -1.41 -17.07
C ALA A 221 -5.67 -2.72 -17.86
N GLU A 222 -6.61 -3.05 -18.73
CA GLU A 222 -6.56 -4.22 -19.59
C GLU A 222 -5.44 -4.15 -20.62
N ASP A 223 -5.20 -2.98 -21.22
CA ASP A 223 -4.09 -2.79 -22.17
C ASP A 223 -2.74 -2.84 -21.46
N ALA A 224 -2.63 -2.23 -20.27
CA ALA A 224 -1.43 -2.33 -19.43
C ALA A 224 -1.12 -3.78 -19.07
N VAL A 225 -2.14 -4.57 -18.73
CA VAL A 225 -1.96 -6.02 -18.49
C VAL A 225 -1.37 -6.72 -19.70
N ARG A 226 -1.87 -6.44 -20.90
CA ARG A 226 -1.38 -7.08 -22.13
C ARG A 226 0.04 -6.61 -22.48
N ARG A 227 0.32 -5.33 -22.33
CA ARG A 227 1.64 -4.74 -22.62
C ARG A 227 2.70 -5.32 -21.69
N GLU A 228 2.49 -5.24 -20.38
CA GLU A 228 3.46 -5.69 -19.37
C GLU A 228 3.79 -7.18 -19.51
N VAL A 229 2.79 -8.05 -19.74
CA VAL A 229 3.04 -9.48 -19.97
C VAL A 229 3.84 -9.70 -21.26
N MET A 230 3.56 -8.93 -22.31
CA MET A 230 4.29 -9.00 -23.58
C MET A 230 5.73 -8.51 -23.41
N GLU A 231 5.97 -7.45 -22.64
CA GLU A 231 7.30 -6.89 -22.38
C GLU A 231 8.16 -7.88 -21.58
N GLU A 232 7.66 -8.33 -20.43
CA GLU A 232 8.42 -9.13 -19.47
C GLU A 232 8.59 -10.61 -19.87
N ALA A 233 7.57 -11.22 -20.50
CA ALA A 233 7.51 -12.66 -20.75
C ALA A 233 7.21 -13.04 -22.20
N ARG A 234 6.87 -12.08 -23.07
CA ARG A 234 6.53 -12.28 -24.49
C ARG A 234 5.34 -13.20 -24.75
N VAL A 235 4.49 -13.36 -23.74
CA VAL A 235 3.23 -14.10 -23.83
C VAL A 235 2.11 -13.14 -24.23
N LYS A 236 1.26 -13.55 -25.18
CA LYS A 236 0.10 -12.75 -25.57
C LYS A 236 -1.11 -13.09 -24.71
N CYS A 237 -1.80 -12.06 -24.23
CA CYS A 237 -3.04 -12.20 -23.48
C CYS A 237 -4.26 -11.75 -24.29
N ALA A 238 -5.35 -12.49 -24.17
CA ALA A 238 -6.65 -12.15 -24.74
C ALA A 238 -7.53 -11.45 -23.69
N GLU A 239 -8.45 -12.19 -23.07
CA GLU A 239 -9.37 -11.68 -22.05
C GLU A 239 -8.62 -11.24 -20.78
N VAL A 240 -9.02 -10.10 -20.21
CA VAL A 240 -8.50 -9.57 -18.95
C VAL A 240 -9.67 -9.28 -18.03
N VAL A 241 -9.58 -9.73 -16.78
CA VAL A 241 -10.69 -9.73 -15.82
C VAL A 241 -10.21 -9.13 -14.52
N TYR A 242 -10.84 -8.04 -14.09
CA TYR A 242 -10.58 -7.45 -12.79
C TYR A 242 -10.95 -8.41 -11.65
N PHE A 243 -10.07 -8.52 -10.66
CA PHE A 243 -10.27 -9.33 -9.45
C PHE A 243 -10.51 -8.45 -8.22
N ALA A 244 -9.53 -7.62 -7.87
CA ALA A 244 -9.53 -6.79 -6.68
C ALA A 244 -8.49 -5.66 -6.84
N SER A 245 -8.50 -4.69 -5.94
CA SER A 245 -7.45 -3.68 -5.84
C SER A 245 -6.79 -3.70 -4.47
N GLN A 246 -5.58 -3.14 -4.35
CA GLN A 246 -4.86 -2.97 -3.09
C GLN A 246 -4.09 -1.64 -3.06
N PRO A 247 -4.35 -0.73 -2.10
CA PRO A 247 -3.44 0.34 -1.77
C PRO A 247 -2.08 -0.23 -1.36
N TRP A 248 -1.02 0.25 -2.00
CA TRP A 248 0.34 -0.20 -1.75
C TRP A 248 1.23 1.00 -1.42
N PRO A 249 1.42 1.31 -0.12
CA PRO A 249 2.05 2.56 0.34
C PRO A 249 3.59 2.52 0.25
N PHE A 250 4.12 2.06 -0.89
CA PHE A 250 5.56 1.89 -1.15
C PHE A 250 5.98 2.39 -2.55
N PRO A 251 5.90 3.71 -2.83
CA PRO A 251 5.50 4.75 -1.89
C PRO A 251 3.99 5.05 -1.91
N SER A 252 3.31 4.98 -3.06
CA SER A 252 1.92 5.42 -3.20
C SER A 252 1.25 4.81 -4.44
N SER A 253 1.17 3.49 -4.52
CA SER A 253 0.56 2.79 -5.66
C SER A 253 -0.85 2.29 -5.34
N LEU A 254 -1.68 2.13 -6.37
CA LEU A 254 -2.89 1.33 -6.32
C LEU A 254 -2.68 0.09 -7.19
N MET A 255 -2.49 -1.05 -6.56
CA MET A 255 -2.40 -2.33 -7.26
C MET A 255 -3.79 -2.70 -7.78
N ILE A 256 -3.89 -3.06 -9.05
CA ILE A 256 -5.10 -3.48 -9.74
C ILE A 256 -4.88 -4.93 -10.14
N GLY A 257 -5.42 -5.83 -9.34
CA GLY A 257 -5.30 -7.27 -9.53
C GLY A 257 -6.21 -7.77 -10.64
N CYS A 258 -5.63 -8.46 -11.62
CA CYS A 258 -6.34 -9.01 -12.77
C CYS A 258 -5.99 -10.49 -13.00
N PHE A 259 -6.91 -11.22 -13.61
CA PHE A 259 -6.60 -12.46 -14.33
C PHE A 259 -6.54 -12.17 -15.82
N ALA A 260 -5.69 -12.90 -16.55
CA ALA A 260 -5.61 -12.80 -18.01
C ALA A 260 -5.56 -14.19 -18.65
N GLN A 261 -6.25 -14.38 -19.77
CA GLN A 261 -6.17 -15.62 -20.56
C GLN A 261 -4.98 -15.55 -21.50
N ALA A 262 -4.07 -16.52 -21.42
CA ALA A 262 -3.00 -16.69 -22.40
C ALA A 262 -3.58 -17.11 -23.75
N SER A 263 -3.00 -16.58 -24.83
CA SER A 263 -3.32 -16.97 -26.21
C SER A 263 -2.17 -17.70 -26.91
N ASP A 264 -0.98 -17.67 -26.30
CA ASP A 264 0.18 -18.51 -26.62
C ASP A 264 0.94 -18.85 -25.33
N THR A 265 1.94 -19.75 -25.43
CA THR A 265 2.63 -20.31 -24.26
C THR A 265 4.15 -20.19 -24.32
N ASP A 266 4.69 -19.67 -25.41
CA ASP A 266 6.13 -19.52 -25.59
C ASP A 266 6.63 -18.34 -24.75
N ILE A 267 7.43 -18.65 -23.73
CA ILE A 267 8.01 -17.63 -22.86
C ILE A 267 9.37 -17.22 -23.40
N VAL A 268 9.57 -15.91 -23.56
CA VAL A 268 10.89 -15.31 -23.74
C VAL A 268 11.03 -14.19 -22.74
N VAL A 269 11.86 -14.43 -21.72
CA VAL A 269 12.02 -13.52 -20.58
C VAL A 269 12.85 -12.32 -20.96
N ASP A 270 12.39 -11.11 -20.62
CA ASP A 270 13.26 -9.94 -20.60
C ASP A 270 14.15 -9.96 -19.36
N THR A 271 15.40 -10.38 -19.56
CA THR A 271 16.39 -10.52 -18.49
C THR A 271 16.88 -9.19 -17.87
N ALA A 272 16.48 -8.05 -18.44
CA ALA A 272 16.69 -6.74 -17.85
C ALA A 272 15.77 -6.52 -16.64
N GLU A 273 14.55 -7.05 -16.67
CA GLU A 273 13.53 -6.84 -15.65
C GLU A 273 13.34 -8.09 -14.77
N LEU A 274 13.17 -9.25 -15.40
CA LEU A 274 12.97 -10.52 -14.72
C LEU A 274 14.25 -11.34 -14.67
N GLU A 275 14.41 -12.11 -13.60
CA GLU A 275 15.44 -13.14 -13.54
C GLU A 275 14.95 -14.45 -14.14
N ASP A 276 13.67 -14.80 -13.93
CA ASP A 276 13.04 -16.00 -14.48
C ASP A 276 11.53 -15.80 -14.60
N ALA A 277 10.90 -16.48 -15.57
CA ALA A 277 9.45 -16.59 -15.71
C ALA A 277 9.09 -17.96 -16.28
N ARG A 278 8.09 -18.61 -15.69
CA ARG A 278 7.71 -19.98 -16.09
C ARG A 278 6.24 -20.27 -15.79
N TRP A 279 5.72 -21.29 -16.48
CA TRP A 279 4.40 -21.84 -16.20
C TRP A 279 4.44 -22.75 -14.98
N PHE A 280 3.50 -22.55 -14.04
CA PHE A 280 3.32 -23.37 -12.85
C PHE A 280 1.95 -24.04 -12.90
N SER A 281 1.92 -25.35 -12.65
CA SER A 281 0.67 -26.07 -12.45
C SER A 281 -0.05 -25.60 -11.18
N ARG A 282 -1.36 -25.81 -11.14
CA ARG A 282 -2.18 -25.54 -9.95
C ARG A 282 -1.66 -26.26 -8.70
N GLN A 283 -1.11 -27.47 -8.84
CA GLN A 283 -0.54 -28.24 -7.73
C GLN A 283 0.75 -27.62 -7.19
N GLU A 284 1.64 -27.13 -8.07
CA GLU A 284 2.85 -26.43 -7.65
C GLU A 284 2.50 -25.17 -6.86
N VAL A 285 1.57 -24.35 -7.38
CA VAL A 285 1.14 -23.12 -6.69
C VAL A 285 0.54 -23.43 -5.31
N ALA A 286 -0.29 -24.47 -5.21
CA ALA A 286 -0.84 -24.91 -3.93
C ALA A 286 0.25 -25.32 -2.94
N ALA A 287 1.28 -26.05 -3.40
CA ALA A 287 2.43 -26.42 -2.56
C ALA A 287 3.27 -25.20 -2.16
N MET A 288 3.43 -24.20 -3.02
CA MET A 288 4.15 -22.96 -2.70
C MET A 288 3.40 -22.13 -1.65
N LEU A 289 2.07 -22.00 -1.77
CA LEU A 289 1.22 -21.32 -0.78
C LEU A 289 1.26 -22.01 0.58
N ALA A 290 1.32 -23.35 0.59
CA ALA A 290 1.43 -24.15 1.81
C ALA A 290 2.86 -24.23 2.39
N GLY A 291 3.87 -23.73 1.66
CA GLY A 291 5.28 -23.84 2.05
C GLY A 291 5.84 -25.27 1.98
N THR A 292 5.26 -26.14 1.15
CA THR A 292 5.60 -27.56 1.01
C THR A 292 6.16 -27.91 -0.38
N HIS A 293 6.44 -26.92 -1.23
CA HIS A 293 7.00 -27.15 -2.56
C HIS A 293 8.38 -27.84 -2.47
N ALA A 294 8.61 -28.89 -3.26
CA ALA A 294 9.80 -29.75 -3.17
C ALA A 294 11.12 -28.98 -3.31
N ASP A 295 11.16 -28.00 -4.22
CA ASP A 295 12.34 -27.15 -4.45
C ASP A 295 12.41 -25.91 -3.53
N GLY A 296 11.55 -25.83 -2.51
CA GLY A 296 11.51 -24.69 -1.59
C GLY A 296 10.99 -23.38 -2.21
N LEU A 297 10.29 -23.46 -3.35
CA LEU A 297 9.69 -22.29 -3.99
C LEU A 297 8.53 -21.74 -3.16
N SER A 298 8.38 -20.42 -3.17
CA SER A 298 7.40 -19.71 -2.36
C SER A 298 6.70 -18.60 -3.13
N THR A 299 5.63 -18.09 -2.54
CA THR A 299 4.79 -17.03 -3.08
C THR A 299 4.76 -15.83 -2.12
N PRO A 300 4.25 -14.67 -2.56
CA PRO A 300 4.03 -13.53 -1.67
C PRO A 300 3.15 -13.91 -0.47
N LYS A 301 3.37 -13.19 0.64
CA LYS A 301 2.69 -13.43 1.92
C LYS A 301 1.23 -12.96 1.89
N PRO A 302 0.37 -13.43 2.82
CA PRO A 302 -1.07 -13.19 2.77
C PRO A 302 -1.51 -11.72 2.71
N PHE A 303 -0.70 -10.77 3.18
CA PHE A 303 -1.06 -9.37 3.06
C PHE A 303 -0.99 -8.81 1.63
N ALA A 304 -0.36 -9.51 0.68
CA ALA A 304 -0.17 -9.04 -0.70
C ALA A 304 -1.25 -9.57 -1.65
N ILE A 305 -1.76 -8.72 -2.55
CA ILE A 305 -2.80 -9.10 -3.53
C ILE A 305 -2.37 -10.26 -4.45
N ALA A 306 -1.07 -10.39 -4.75
CA ALA A 306 -0.53 -11.53 -5.48
C ALA A 306 -0.84 -12.88 -4.81
N HIS A 307 -0.79 -12.95 -3.47
CA HIS A 307 -1.17 -14.14 -2.71
C HIS A 307 -2.63 -14.52 -2.99
N HIS A 308 -3.52 -13.53 -3.01
CA HIS A 308 -4.95 -13.76 -3.21
C HIS A 308 -5.31 -14.11 -4.66
N LEU A 309 -4.60 -13.57 -5.65
CA LEU A 309 -4.71 -14.02 -7.04
C LEU A 309 -4.37 -15.51 -7.16
N LEU A 310 -3.26 -15.92 -6.53
CA LEU A 310 -2.81 -17.32 -6.52
C LEU A 310 -3.77 -18.24 -5.77
N GLN A 311 -4.28 -17.79 -4.62
CA GLN A 311 -5.26 -18.53 -3.85
C GLN A 311 -6.55 -18.74 -4.66
N ALA A 312 -7.08 -17.68 -5.28
CA ALA A 312 -8.28 -17.77 -6.11
C ALA A 312 -8.08 -18.71 -7.31
N TYR A 313 -6.90 -18.68 -7.95
CA TYR A 313 -6.55 -19.63 -9.00
C TYR A 313 -6.45 -21.08 -8.48
N VAL A 314 -5.83 -21.31 -7.31
CA VAL A 314 -5.77 -22.64 -6.69
C VAL A 314 -7.16 -23.15 -6.29
N GLU A 315 -8.10 -22.28 -5.94
CA GLU A 315 -9.46 -22.69 -5.58
C GLU A 315 -10.33 -22.95 -6.83
N LYS A 316 -10.22 -22.12 -7.86
CA LYS A 316 -11.18 -22.08 -8.98
C LYS A 316 -10.61 -22.53 -10.34
N GLY A 317 -9.29 -22.67 -10.48
CA GLY A 317 -8.64 -22.96 -11.76
C GLY A 317 -8.97 -21.91 -12.82
N GLY A 318 -9.21 -22.36 -14.06
CA GLY A 318 -9.62 -21.49 -15.17
C GLY A 318 -10.95 -20.75 -14.97
N LEU A 319 -11.80 -21.15 -14.01
CA LEU A 319 -13.08 -20.50 -13.72
C LEU A 319 -12.95 -19.08 -13.12
N VAL A 320 -11.72 -18.60 -12.86
CA VAL A 320 -11.49 -17.19 -12.53
C VAL A 320 -11.63 -16.27 -13.76
N LEU A 321 -11.60 -16.85 -14.96
CA LEU A 321 -11.91 -16.17 -16.21
C LEU A 321 -13.40 -16.38 -16.56
N PRO A 322 -14.06 -15.41 -17.22
CA PRO A 322 -15.39 -15.63 -17.78
C PRO A 322 -15.31 -16.73 -18.83
N GLY A 323 -16.24 -17.68 -18.74
CA GLY A 323 -16.37 -18.78 -19.71
C GLY A 323 -17.01 -18.36 -21.02
#